data_AF-A0A3E2CEF9-F1
#
_entry.id   AF-A0A3E2CEF9-F1
#
_cell.length_a   1.000
_cell.length_b   1.000
_cell.length_c   1.000
_cell.angle_alpha   90.00
_cell.angle_beta   90.00
_cell.angle_gamma   90.00
#
_symmetry.space_group_name_H-M   'P 1'
#
loop_
_entity.id
_entity.type
_entity.pdbx_description
1 polymer ?
#
loop_
_entity_poly.entity_id
_entity_poly.type
_entity_poly.pdbx_seq_one_letter_code
_entity_poly.pdbx_strand_id
1 'polypeptide(L)'
;MLEAATQFFNDYGDLLIEGVQDTLVMTSVATLFAYLIGLPVGVLLITSNKKGICPNAPINAVLGWIVNIVRSVPFIILLVAIIPFTR
;
A
#
# COMPACT_ATOMS: atom_id res chain seq x y z
N MET A 1 -33.97 -21.08 -10.16
CA MET A 1 -33.25 -19.85 -9.70
C MET A 1 -32.62 -20.03 -8.33
N LEU A 2 -33.39 -20.41 -7.30
CA LEU A 2 -32.84 -20.66 -5.96
C LEU A 2 -31.81 -21.82 -5.95
N GLU A 3 -32.11 -22.92 -6.65
CA GLU A 3 -31.23 -24.08 -6.76
C GLU A 3 -29.88 -23.76 -7.42
N ALA A 4 -29.90 -22.93 -8.48
CA ALA A 4 -28.69 -22.50 -9.17
C ALA A 4 -27.79 -21.63 -8.27
N ALA A 5 -28.38 -20.78 -7.43
CA ALA A 5 -27.64 -19.98 -6.45
C ALA A 5 -27.02 -20.88 -5.37
N THR A 6 -27.78 -21.81 -4.81
CA THR A 6 -27.26 -22.76 -3.80
C THR A 6 -26.13 -23.61 -4.36
N GLN A 7 -26.24 -24.07 -5.61
CA GLN A 7 -25.20 -24.86 -6.26
C GLN A 7 -23.92 -24.06 -6.49
N PHE A 8 -24.04 -22.80 -6.93
CA PHE A 8 -22.88 -21.90 -7.04
C PHE A 8 -22.15 -21.72 -5.71
N PHE A 9 -22.88 -21.50 -4.60
CA PHE A 9 -22.25 -21.36 -3.29
C PHE A 9 -21.62 -22.66 -2.77
N ASN A 10 -22.16 -23.82 -3.11
CA ASN A 10 -21.55 -25.10 -2.77
C ASN A 10 -20.26 -25.35 -3.57
N ASP A 11 -20.22 -24.95 -4.84
CA ASP A 11 -19.08 -25.20 -5.73
C ASP A 11 -17.94 -24.19 -5.53
N TYR A 12 -18.26 -22.93 -5.20
CA TYR A 12 -17.30 -21.82 -5.14
C TYR A 12 -17.19 -21.14 -3.77
N GLY A 13 -18.03 -21.49 -2.79
CA GLY A 13 -18.07 -20.82 -1.49
C GLY A 13 -16.71 -20.80 -0.80
N ASP A 14 -16.02 -21.93 -0.79
CA ASP A 14 -14.70 -22.06 -0.16
C ASP A 14 -13.64 -21.19 -0.86
N LEU A 15 -13.61 -21.19 -2.20
CA LEU A 15 -12.69 -20.36 -2.99
C LEU A 15 -12.92 -18.86 -2.77
N LEU A 16 -14.19 -18.45 -2.64
CA LEU A 16 -14.53 -17.05 -2.36
C LEU A 16 -14.10 -16.64 -0.96
N ILE A 17 -14.28 -17.51 0.04
CA ILE A 17 -13.84 -17.24 1.41
C ILE A 17 -12.32 -17.16 1.48
N GLU A 18 -11.60 -18.08 0.85
CA GLU A 18 -10.14 -18.07 0.77
C GLU A 18 -9.62 -16.79 0.12
N GLY A 19 -10.17 -16.40 -1.04
CA GLY A 19 -9.77 -15.16 -1.73
C GLY A 19 -10.02 -13.89 -0.91
N VAL A 20 -11.12 -13.86 -0.12
CA VAL A 20 -11.40 -12.75 0.79
C VAL A 20 -10.39 -12.71 1.94
N GLN A 21 -10.04 -13.87 2.50
CA GLN A 21 -9.02 -13.97 3.55
C GLN A 21 -7.65 -13.51 3.05
N ASP A 22 -7.24 -13.98 1.87
CA ASP A 22 -5.98 -13.56 1.26
C ASP A 22 -5.93 -12.05 1.03
N THR A 23 -7.00 -11.48 0.48
CA THR A 23 -7.08 -10.04 0.23
C THR A 23 -7.00 -9.24 1.53
N LEU A 24 -7.69 -9.70 2.58
CA LEU A 24 -7.63 -9.08 3.91
C LEU A 24 -6.21 -9.15 4.48
N VAL A 25 -5.58 -10.32 4.47
CA VAL A 25 -4.22 -10.50 4.99
C VAL A 25 -3.24 -9.60 4.22
N MET A 26 -3.25 -9.64 2.89
CA MET A 26 -2.37 -8.83 2.05
C MET A 26 -2.57 -7.33 2.30
N THR A 27 -3.81 -6.86 2.34
CA THR A 27 -4.13 -5.44 2.51
C THR A 27 -3.79 -4.96 3.92
N SER A 28 -4.12 -5.74 4.96
CA SER A 28 -3.85 -5.38 6.35
C SER A 28 -2.34 -5.31 6.62
N VAL A 29 -1.57 -6.29 6.16
CA VAL A 29 -0.12 -6.30 6.32
C VAL A 29 0.52 -5.14 5.56
N ALA A 30 0.13 -4.90 4.30
CA ALA A 30 0.64 -3.79 3.51
C ALA A 30 0.32 -2.43 4.17
N THR A 31 -0.90 -2.28 4.70
CA THR A 31 -1.33 -1.07 5.41
C THR A 31 -0.52 -0.86 6.68
N LEU A 32 -0.25 -1.92 7.44
CA LEU A 32 0.56 -1.82 8.66
C LEU A 32 1.97 -1.27 8.36
N PHE A 33 2.66 -1.83 7.37
CA PHE A 33 3.98 -1.34 6.97
C PHE A 33 3.93 0.07 6.38
N ALA A 34 2.91 0.37 5.57
CA ALA A 34 2.70 1.71 5.02
C ALA A 34 2.51 2.75 6.13
N TYR A 35 1.80 2.41 7.22
CA TYR A 35 1.68 3.29 8.38
C TYR A 35 3.00 3.40 9.16
N LEU A 36 3.66 2.28 9.46
CA LEU A 36 4.90 2.28 10.23
C LEU A 36 6.01 3.11 9.59
N ILE A 37 6.10 3.13 8.26
CA ILE A 37 7.12 3.89 7.53
C ILE A 37 6.58 5.24 7.07
N GLY A 38 5.39 5.25 6.47
CA GLY A 38 4.79 6.44 5.86
C GLY A 38 4.38 7.49 6.89
N LEU A 39 3.95 7.10 8.09
CA LEU A 39 3.57 8.06 9.13
C LEU A 39 4.78 8.84 9.64
N PRO A 40 5.91 8.22 10.06
CA PRO A 40 7.12 8.96 10.42
C PRO A 40 7.63 9.86 9.29
N VAL A 41 7.67 9.37 8.05
CA VAL A 41 8.11 10.18 6.89
C VAL A 41 7.18 11.37 6.65
N GLY A 42 5.86 11.16 6.74
CA GLY A 42 4.86 12.21 6.61
C GLY A 42 4.97 13.27 7.71
N VAL A 43 5.17 12.83 8.96
CA VAL A 43 5.40 13.71 10.12
C VAL A 43 6.69 14.52 9.92
N LEU A 44 7.79 13.89 9.51
CA LEU A 44 9.04 14.57 9.24
C LEU A 44 8.89 15.62 8.14
N LEU A 45 8.14 15.33 7.08
CA LEU A 45 7.86 16.27 5.99
C LEU A 45 7.07 17.48 6.46
N ILE A 46 6.05 17.31 7.32
CA ILE A 46 5.29 18.47 7.82
C ILE A 46 6.12 19.30 8.81
N THR A 47 6.89 18.65 9.69
CA THR A 47 7.71 19.35 10.69
C THR A 47 8.90 20.08 10.07
N SER A 48 9.49 19.54 9.00
CA SER A 48 10.66 20.11 8.30
C SER A 48 10.31 21.19 7.27
N ASN A 49 9.03 21.43 7.04
CA ASN A 49 8.57 22.46 6.12
C ASN A 49 9.01 23.86 6.59
N LYS A 50 9.09 24.84 5.68
CA LYS A 50 9.46 26.24 5.97
C LYS A 50 8.60 26.90 7.06
N LYS A 51 7.34 26.46 7.19
CA LYS A 51 6.39 26.91 8.23
C LYS A 51 6.18 25.86 9.33
N GLY A 52 6.99 24.80 9.35
CA GLY A 52 6.92 23.71 10.31
C GLY A 52 7.65 24.04 11.61
N ILE A 53 7.55 23.13 12.58
CA ILE A 53 8.11 23.28 13.94
C ILE A 53 9.65 23.26 13.92
N CYS A 54 10.25 22.49 13.02
CA CYS A 54 11.71 22.35 12.89
C CYS A 54 12.13 22.55 11.42
N PRO A 55 12.12 23.79 10.90
CA PRO A 55 12.31 24.04 9.49
C PRO A 55 13.69 23.56 9.01
N ASN A 56 13.68 22.64 8.04
CA ASN A 56 14.89 22.10 7.44
C ASN A 56 14.66 21.88 5.93
N ALA A 57 15.03 22.90 5.15
CA ALA A 57 14.83 22.93 3.70
C ALA A 57 15.47 21.74 2.95
N PRO A 58 16.74 21.33 3.21
CA PRO A 58 17.31 20.20 2.48
C PRO A 58 16.64 18.87 2.83
N ILE A 59 16.30 18.61 4.10
CA ILE A 59 15.58 17.38 4.48
C ILE A 59 14.20 17.35 3.81
N ASN A 60 13.48 18.47 3.84
CA ASN A 60 12.16 18.58 3.24
C ASN A 60 12.18 18.36 1.73
N ALA A 61 13.18 18.92 1.04
CA ALA A 61 13.35 18.77 -0.40
C ALA A 61 13.68 17.32 -0.80
N VAL A 62 14.62 16.67 -0.10
CA VAL A 62 15.02 15.28 -0.40
C VAL A 62 13.88 14.31 -0.12
N LEU A 63 13.29 14.36 1.08
CA LEU A 63 12.15 13.49 1.43
C LEU A 63 10.95 13.75 0.51
N GLY A 64 10.69 15.01 0.16
CA GLY A 64 9.60 15.39 -0.72
C GLY A 64 9.80 14.83 -2.13
N TRP A 65 11.02 14.92 -2.65
CA TRP A 65 11.38 14.34 -3.93
C TRP A 65 11.20 12.81 -3.95
N ILE A 66 11.71 12.10 -2.94
CA ILE A 66 11.55 10.64 -2.79
C ILE A 66 10.06 10.26 -2.75
N VAL A 67 9.28 10.90 -1.87
CA VAL A 67 7.84 10.60 -1.71
C VAL A 67 7.06 10.86 -3.00
N ASN A 68 7.38 11.95 -3.71
CA ASN A 68 6.74 12.27 -4.98
C ASN A 68 7.06 11.26 -6.08
N ILE A 69 8.30 10.74 -6.15
CA ILE A 69 8.66 9.65 -7.07
C ILE A 69 7.85 8.40 -6.74
N VAL A 70 7.88 7.93 -5.49
CA VAL A 70 7.17 6.71 -5.11
C VAL A 70 5.67 6.82 -5.39
N ARG A 71 5.08 7.99 -5.14
CA ARG A 71 3.65 8.25 -5.42
C ARG A 71 3.32 8.31 -6.91
N SER A 72 4.24 8.75 -7.75
CA SER A 72 4.00 8.93 -9.19
C SER A 72 4.23 7.67 -10.01
N VAL A 73 4.95 6.67 -9.47
CA VAL A 73 5.12 5.36 -10.12
C VAL A 73 3.79 4.60 -10.12
N PRO A 74 3.23 4.24 -11.30
CA PRO A 74 2.04 3.42 -11.39
C PRO A 74 2.27 2.03 -10.77
N PHE A 75 1.26 1.49 -10.09
CA PHE A 75 1.36 0.19 -9.41
C PHE A 75 1.84 -0.94 -10.33
N ILE A 76 1.35 -0.99 -11.58
CA ILE A 76 1.74 -2.02 -12.56
C ILE A 76 3.26 -1.97 -12.84
N ILE A 77 3.83 -0.77 -12.95
CA ILE A 77 5.26 -0.60 -13.20
C ILE A 77 6.07 -1.06 -11.98
N LEU A 78 5.62 -0.69 -10.77
CA LEU A 78 6.26 -1.13 -9.52
C LEU A 78 6.24 -2.66 -9.38
N LEU A 79 5.11 -3.31 -9.70
CA LEU A 79 4.98 -4.77 -9.69
C LEU A 79 6.04 -5.42 -10.58
N VAL A 80 6.15 -4.97 -11.84
CA VAL A 80 7.15 -5.51 -12.79
C VAL A 80 8.58 -5.25 -12.31
N ALA A 81 8.85 -4.08 -11.72
CA ALA A 81 10.16 -3.74 -11.18
C ALA A 81 10.56 -4.59 -9.95
N ILE A 82 9.59 -5.09 -9.18
CA ILE A 82 9.81 -5.96 -8.02
C ILE A 82 10.02 -7.43 -8.43
N ILE A 83 9.54 -7.87 -9.60
CA ILE A 83 9.74 -9.25 -10.10
C ILE A 83 11.17 -9.77 -9.88
N PRO A 84 12.27 -9.08 -10.28
CA PRO A 84 13.64 -9.57 -10.06
C PRO A 84 14.04 -9.74 -8.59
N PHE A 85 13.36 -9.04 -7.67
CA PHE A 85 13.60 -9.11 -6.24
C PHE A 85 12.89 -10.31 -5.59
N THR A 86 11.87 -10.86 -6.25
CA THR A 86 11.06 -11.99 -5.76
C THR A 86 11.32 -13.29 -6.53
N ARG A 87 12.33 -13.34 -7.41
CA ARG A 87 12.74 -14.59 -8.09
C ARG A 87 13.60 -15.46 -7.20
#